data_AF-A0ABD3S4S7-F1
#
_entry.id   AF-A0ABD3S4S7-F1
#
_cell.length_a   1.000
_cell.length_b   1.000
_cell.length_c   1.000
_cell.angle_alpha   90.00
_cell.angle_beta   90.00
_cell.angle_gamma   90.00
#
_symmetry.space_group_name_H-M   'P 1'
#
loop_
_entity.id
_entity.type
_entity.pdbx_description
1 polymer ?
#
loop_
_entity_poly.entity_id
_entity_poly.type
_entity_poly.pdbx_seq_one_letter_code
_entity_poly.pdbx_strand_id
1 'polypeptide(L)'
;MAWWEGVDETRILIAPDPSTSGKHVGHFLSLRHPKTGNTTCYLYCDGVLQELHWFKQSYGSWFFGDYVCEVLGLPHTDGRLYTATPVDPVFILLPIFEEARMKVRQLKQTLPTLGNNYAARDEKDTRML
;
A
#
# COMPACT_ATOMS: atom_id res chain seq x y z
N MET A 1 -27.91 8.04 -19.32
CA MET A 1 -26.62 7.38 -19.09
C MET A 1 -26.71 6.74 -17.73
N ALA A 2 -26.82 5.43 -17.70
CA ALA A 2 -26.84 4.72 -16.43
C ALA A 2 -25.43 4.71 -15.84
N TRP A 3 -25.27 4.84 -14.52
CA TRP A 3 -23.96 4.97 -13.88
C TRP A 3 -23.05 3.73 -14.04
N TRP A 4 -23.60 2.64 -14.57
CA TRP A 4 -22.92 1.38 -14.86
C TRP A 4 -22.53 1.19 -16.34
N GLU A 5 -22.90 2.10 -17.25
CA GLU A 5 -22.51 2.00 -18.66
C GLU A 5 -21.00 2.27 -18.83
N GLY A 6 -20.22 1.24 -19.17
CA GLY A 6 -18.77 1.32 -19.41
C GLY A 6 -17.87 0.85 -18.26
N VAL A 7 -18.44 0.23 -17.21
CA VAL A 7 -17.68 -0.31 -16.09
C VAL A 7 -17.58 -1.83 -16.20
N ASP A 8 -16.36 -2.36 -16.35
CA ASP A 8 -16.11 -3.81 -16.49
C ASP A 8 -16.40 -4.59 -15.18
N GLU A 9 -16.33 -3.94 -14.02
CA GLU A 9 -16.53 -4.57 -12.71
C GLU A 9 -17.04 -3.57 -11.65
N THR A 10 -18.11 -3.94 -10.92
CA THR A 10 -18.66 -3.14 -9.81
C THR A 10 -18.32 -3.78 -8.48
N ARG A 11 -17.83 -2.98 -7.51
CA ARG A 11 -17.48 -3.42 -6.15
C ARG A 11 -18.16 -2.55 -5.10
N ILE A 12 -18.55 -3.14 -3.96
CA ILE A 12 -19.13 -2.41 -2.82
C ILE A 12 -18.04 -2.04 -1.82
N LEU A 13 -17.94 -0.74 -1.52
CA LEU A 13 -17.07 -0.21 -0.49
C LEU A 13 -17.90 0.55 0.55
N ILE A 14 -17.74 0.18 1.82
CA ILE A 14 -18.19 0.97 2.96
C ILE A 14 -17.01 1.82 3.41
N ALA A 15 -17.11 3.14 3.25
CA ALA A 15 -16.12 4.10 3.70
C ALA A 15 -16.79 5.19 4.57
N PRO A 16 -16.05 5.82 5.50
CA PRO A 16 -16.51 7.00 6.22
C PRO A 16 -16.92 8.11 5.24
N ASP A 17 -17.95 8.87 5.61
CA ASP A 17 -18.47 9.97 4.80
C ASP A 17 -17.36 11.02 4.61
N PRO A 18 -16.89 11.28 3.37
CA PRO A 18 -15.99 12.39 3.12
C PRO A 18 -16.75 13.68 3.41
N SER A 19 -16.13 14.57 4.16
CA SER A 19 -16.72 15.84 4.58
C SER A 19 -17.35 16.59 3.39
N THR A 20 -18.49 17.27 3.63
CA THR A 20 -19.39 17.87 2.62
C THR A 20 -18.79 18.99 1.75
N SER A 21 -17.46 19.16 1.77
CA SER A 21 -16.70 20.01 0.85
C SER A 21 -16.45 19.22 -0.44
N GLY A 22 -17.38 19.32 -1.38
CA GLY A 22 -17.52 18.47 -2.58
C GLY A 22 -16.40 18.47 -3.61
N LYS A 23 -15.15 18.17 -3.21
CA LYS A 23 -14.00 18.04 -4.11
C LYS A 23 -12.96 17.00 -3.72
N HIS A 24 -13.13 16.29 -2.61
CA HIS A 24 -12.13 15.33 -2.17
C HIS A 24 -12.39 13.95 -2.80
N VAL A 25 -11.74 13.68 -3.92
CA VAL A 25 -11.70 12.35 -4.52
C VAL A 25 -10.74 11.50 -3.69
N GLY A 26 -11.23 10.41 -3.10
CA GLY A 26 -10.39 9.44 -2.41
C GLY A 26 -9.40 8.78 -3.38
N HIS A 27 -8.16 8.61 -2.96
CA HIS A 27 -7.10 7.99 -3.76
C HIS A 27 -6.76 6.60 -3.22
N PHE A 28 -6.77 5.59 -4.09
CA PHE A 28 -6.24 4.27 -3.76
C PHE A 28 -4.71 4.27 -3.85
N LEU A 29 -4.07 3.69 -2.84
CA LEU A 29 -2.62 3.60 -2.71
C LEU A 29 -2.23 2.13 -2.51
N SER A 30 -1.19 1.67 -3.21
CA SER A 30 -0.57 0.38 -2.95
C SER A 30 0.66 0.56 -2.07
N LEU A 31 0.59 0.15 -0.80
CA LEU A 31 1.69 0.27 0.17
C LEU A 31 2.05 -1.12 0.74
N ARG A 32 3.19 -1.21 1.43
CA ARG A 32 3.61 -2.44 2.10
C ARG A 32 2.87 -2.62 3.42
N HIS A 33 2.23 -3.78 3.63
CA HIS A 33 1.58 -4.11 4.90
C HIS A 33 2.63 -4.21 6.03
N PRO A 34 2.47 -3.49 7.15
CA PRO A 34 3.52 -3.37 8.17
C PRO A 34 4.05 -4.68 8.74
N LYS A 35 3.19 -5.69 8.85
CA LYS A 35 3.52 -6.98 9.47
C LYS A 35 4.06 -8.01 8.49
N THR A 36 3.59 -7.98 7.24
CA THR A 36 3.88 -9.04 6.25
C THR A 36 4.80 -8.56 5.12
N GLY A 37 4.94 -7.25 4.93
CA GLY A 37 5.70 -6.64 3.85
C GLY A 37 5.04 -6.73 2.46
N ASN A 38 3.95 -7.50 2.33
CA ASN A 38 3.23 -7.68 1.08
C ASN A 38 2.53 -6.39 0.65
N THR A 39 2.40 -6.19 -0.66
CA THR A 39 1.60 -5.10 -1.23
C THR A 39 0.14 -5.26 -0.81
N THR A 40 -0.42 -4.21 -0.22
CA THR A 40 -1.83 -4.12 0.17
C THR A 40 -2.37 -2.74 -0.23
N CYS A 41 -3.70 -2.64 -0.31
CA CYS A 41 -4.38 -1.44 -0.77
C CYS A 41 -4.82 -0.57 0.42
N TYR A 42 -4.63 0.73 0.31
CA TYR A 42 -5.09 1.75 1.26
C TYR A 42 -5.92 2.79 0.51
N LEU A 43 -6.88 3.40 1.20
CA LEU A 43 -7.64 4.55 0.73
C LEU A 43 -7.16 5.80 1.47
N TYR A 44 -6.73 6.81 0.74
CA TYR A 44 -6.43 8.13 1.29
C TYR A 44 -7.55 9.10 0.93
N CYS A 45 -8.26 9.60 1.92
CA CYS A 45 -9.38 10.52 1.75
C CYS A 45 -9.38 11.54 2.89
N ASP A 46 -9.57 12.82 2.58
CA ASP A 46 -9.67 13.91 3.57
C ASP A 46 -8.53 13.97 4.59
N GLY A 47 -7.29 13.67 4.16
CA GLY A 47 -6.14 13.64 5.07
C GLY A 47 -6.05 12.40 5.95
N VAL A 48 -7.02 11.49 5.87
CA VAL A 48 -7.07 10.25 6.63
C VAL A 48 -6.63 9.09 5.74
N LEU A 49 -5.63 8.36 6.22
CA LEU A 49 -5.23 7.08 5.63
C LEU A 49 -6.12 5.98 6.21
N GLN A 50 -6.66 5.14 5.34
CA GLN A 50 -7.57 4.07 5.70
C GLN A 50 -7.11 2.76 5.08
N GLU A 51 -7.11 1.69 5.86
CA GLU A 51 -6.81 0.35 5.40
C GLU A 51 -8.07 -0.29 4.78
N LEU A 52 -7.90 -0.93 3.62
CA LEU A 52 -8.98 -1.67 2.98
C LEU A 52 -8.99 -3.11 3.46
N HIS A 53 -10.10 -3.51 4.06
CA HIS A 53 -10.43 -4.90 4.33
C HIS A 53 -11.46 -5.39 3.32
N TRP A 54 -11.46 -6.71 3.10
CA TRP A 54 -12.48 -7.35 2.28
C TRP A 54 -13.01 -8.59 2.98
N PHE A 55 -14.30 -8.84 2.78
CA PHE A 55 -14.98 -10.04 3.22
C PHE A 55 -15.68 -10.68 2.03
N LYS A 56 -15.61 -12.01 1.94
CA LYS A 56 -16.35 -12.80 0.95
C LYS A 56 -17.07 -13.93 1.65
N GLN A 57 -18.39 -13.95 1.50
CA GLN A 57 -19.19 -15.12 1.84
C GLN A 57 -19.29 -16.04 0.62
N SER A 58 -19.27 -17.36 0.84
CA SER A 58 -19.53 -18.33 -0.23
C SER A 58 -20.93 -18.12 -0.80
N TYR A 59 -21.05 -18.17 -2.13
CA TYR A 59 -22.32 -17.99 -2.86
C TYR A 59 -23.04 -16.64 -2.59
N GLY A 60 -22.28 -15.58 -2.30
CA GLY A 60 -22.83 -14.23 -2.15
C GLY A 60 -22.86 -13.47 -3.48
N SER A 61 -23.94 -12.70 -3.71
CA SER A 61 -24.07 -11.74 -4.81
C SER A 61 -24.77 -10.48 -4.32
N TRP A 62 -24.60 -9.38 -5.07
CA TRP A 62 -25.18 -8.08 -4.74
C TRP A 62 -26.21 -7.67 -5.79
N PHE A 63 -27.32 -7.10 -5.32
CA PHE A 63 -28.32 -6.47 -6.16
C PHE A 63 -28.12 -4.95 -6.11
N PHE A 64 -27.90 -4.33 -7.27
CA PHE A 64 -27.78 -2.90 -7.45
C PHE A 64 -28.97 -2.38 -8.26
N GLY A 65 -30.04 -1.97 -7.57
CA GLY A 65 -31.27 -1.56 -8.25
C GLY A 65 -31.90 -2.71 -9.03
N ASP A 66 -32.00 -2.55 -10.35
CA ASP A 66 -32.50 -3.53 -11.32
C ASP A 66 -31.41 -4.44 -11.90
N TYR A 67 -30.15 -4.21 -11.57
CA TYR A 67 -29.01 -5.02 -11.98
C TYR A 67 -28.58 -5.95 -10.85
N VAL A 68 -28.56 -7.26 -11.11
CA VAL A 68 -27.79 -8.18 -10.26
C VAL A 68 -26.35 -8.06 -10.69
N CYS A 69 -25.43 -7.94 -9.73
CA CYS A 69 -24.01 -8.12 -9.97
C CYS A 69 -23.71 -9.60 -10.26
N GLU A 70 -24.27 -10.08 -11.37
CA GLU A 70 -24.09 -11.34 -12.05
C GLU A 70 -24.04 -11.00 -13.53
N VAL A 71 -22.84 -10.73 -14.04
CA VAL A 71 -22.66 -10.62 -15.49
C VAL A 71 -22.33 -12.00 -16.02
N LEU A 72 -23.26 -12.49 -16.83
CA LEU A 72 -23.12 -13.59 -17.79
C LEU A 72 -21.68 -13.68 -18.32
N GLY A 73 -20.95 -14.69 -17.84
CA GLY A 73 -19.68 -15.12 -18.45
C GLY A 73 -18.40 -14.41 -17.98
N LEU A 74 -18.44 -13.46 -17.04
CA LEU A 74 -17.22 -12.88 -16.47
C LEU A 74 -16.91 -13.48 -15.08
N PRO A 75 -15.69 -14.01 -14.84
CA PRO A 75 -15.31 -14.78 -13.65
C PRO A 75 -15.16 -13.95 -12.36
N HIS A 76 -15.66 -12.71 -12.33
CA HIS A 76 -15.30 -11.72 -11.30
C HIS A 76 -16.47 -11.11 -10.53
N THR A 77 -17.67 -11.70 -10.58
CA THR A 77 -18.69 -11.36 -9.57
C THR A 77 -18.41 -12.15 -8.30
N ASP A 78 -17.55 -11.60 -7.45
CA ASP A 78 -17.01 -12.29 -6.29
C ASP A 78 -17.82 -12.10 -5.00
N GLY A 79 -18.89 -11.30 -5.02
CA GLY A 79 -19.72 -11.03 -3.85
C GLY A 79 -18.96 -10.36 -2.70
N ARG A 80 -17.80 -9.75 -2.98
CA ARG A 80 -16.96 -9.16 -1.94
C ARG A 80 -17.55 -7.85 -1.42
N LEU A 81 -17.48 -7.68 -0.11
CA LEU A 81 -17.72 -6.42 0.58
C LEU A 81 -16.38 -5.84 1.02
N TYR A 82 -16.11 -4.60 0.66
CA TYR A 82 -14.93 -3.88 1.10
C TYR A 82 -15.31 -2.91 2.22
N THR A 83 -14.42 -2.75 3.19
CA THR A 83 -14.54 -1.73 4.25
C THR A 83 -13.25 -0.94 4.33
N ALA A 84 -13.36 0.38 4.48
CA ALA A 84 -12.24 1.26 4.75
C ALA A 84 -12.26 1.65 6.23
N THR A 85 -11.17 1.35 6.94
CA THR A 85 -11.02 1.66 8.36
C THR A 85 -9.80 2.55 8.56
N PRO A 86 -9.91 3.68 9.28
CA PRO A 86 -8.77 4.55 9.57
C PRO A 86 -7.60 3.78 10.19
N VAL A 87 -6.39 4.05 9.70
CA VAL A 87 -5.15 3.47 10.21
C VAL A 87 -4.18 4.59 10.58
N ASP A 88 -3.47 4.42 11.69
CA ASP A 88 -2.41 5.36 12.07
C ASP A 88 -1.22 5.21 11.09
N PRO A 89 -0.80 6.29 10.38
CA PRO A 89 0.32 6.24 9.45
C PRO A 89 1.63 5.77 10.07
N VAL A 90 1.80 5.90 11.39
CA VAL A 90 2.98 5.41 12.12
C VAL A 90 3.20 3.92 11.85
N PHE A 91 2.14 3.10 11.77
CA PHE A 91 2.29 1.68 11.47
C PHE A 91 2.93 1.41 10.10
N ILE A 92 2.63 2.23 9.09
CA ILE A 92 3.21 2.12 7.75
C ILE A 92 4.67 2.60 7.74
N LEU A 93 4.99 3.61 8.54
CA LEU A 93 6.32 4.22 8.58
C LEU A 93 7.32 3.42 9.43
N LEU A 94 6.87 2.72 10.47
CA LEU A 94 7.73 1.96 11.38
C LEU A 94 8.67 0.97 10.67
N PRO A 95 8.21 0.10 9.75
CA PRO A 95 9.09 -0.81 9.01
C PRO A 95 10.14 -0.05 8.17
N ILE A 96 9.76 1.07 7.57
CA ILE A 96 10.65 1.91 6.75
C ILE A 96 11.75 2.52 7.63
N PHE A 97 11.39 3.01 8.80
CA PHE A 97 12.34 3.55 9.76
C PHE A 97 13.29 2.48 10.31
N GLU A 98 12.81 1.28 10.58
CA GLU A 98 13.67 0.18 11.04
C GLU A 98 14.67 -0.23 9.94
N GLU A 99 14.22 -0.40 8.70
CA GLU A 99 15.08 -0.67 7.53
C GLU A 99 16.15 0.44 7.36
N ALA A 100 15.75 1.71 7.45
CA ALA A 100 16.66 2.83 7.33
C ALA A 100 17.69 2.87 8.47
N ARG A 101 17.26 2.61 9.71
CA ARG A 101 18.13 2.58 10.89
C ARG A 101 19.19 1.49 10.78
N MET A 102 18.81 0.31 10.28
CA MET A 102 19.75 -0.80 10.04
C MET A 102 20.80 -0.43 8.98
N LYS A 103 20.40 0.17 7.86
CA LYS A 103 21.33 0.64 6.83
C LYS A 103 22.30 1.70 7.36
N VAL A 104 21.81 2.67 8.14
CA VAL A 104 22.67 3.69 8.75
C VAL A 104 23.68 3.07 9.71
N ARG A 105 23.29 2.08 10.52
CA ARG A 105 24.21 1.35 11.41
C ARG A 105 25.29 0.60 10.61
N GLN A 106 24.90 -0.10 9.55
CA GLN A 106 25.83 -0.80 8.67
C GLN A 106 26.84 0.18 8.04
N LEU A 107 26.37 1.28 7.47
CA LEU A 107 27.24 2.30 6.88
C LEU A 107 28.22 2.90 7.90
N LYS A 108 27.76 3.18 9.12
CA LYS A 108 28.63 3.67 10.20
C LYS A 108 29.72 2.66 10.58
N GLN A 109 29.46 1.36 10.46
CA GLN A 109 30.43 0.30 10.74
C GLN A 109 31.41 0.06 9.58
N THR A 110 30.96 0.23 8.33
CA THR A 110 31.78 -0.05 7.13
C THR A 110 32.60 1.13 6.64
N LEU A 111 32.20 2.37 6.92
CA LEU A 111 32.95 3.56 6.52
C LEU A 111 34.39 3.62 7.08
N PRO A 112 34.64 3.30 8.37
CA PRO A 112 36.00 3.31 8.92
C PRO A 112 36.90 2.21 8.33
N THR A 113 36.36 1.01 8.11
CA THR A 113 37.12 -0.09 7.50
C THR A 113 37.46 0.22 6.05
N LEU A 114 36.55 0.89 5.32
CA LEU A 114 36.81 1.38 3.99
C LEU A 114 37.96 2.41 4.00
N GLY A 115 37.89 3.43 4.88
CA GLY A 115 38.94 4.44 5.03
C GLY A 115 40.33 3.85 5.32
N ASN A 116 40.41 2.86 6.22
CA ASN A 116 41.67 2.18 6.54
C ASN A 116 42.21 1.35 5.37
N ASN A 117 41.34 0.68 4.60
CA ASN A 117 41.76 -0.10 3.44
C ASN A 117 42.28 0.78 2.29
N TYR A 118 41.71 1.97 2.09
CA TYR A 118 42.22 2.93 1.11
C TYR A 118 43.58 3.50 1.54
N ALA A 119 43.75 3.89 2.80
CA ALA A 119 45.03 4.38 3.33
C ALA A 119 46.15 3.32 3.27
N ALA A 120 45.84 2.07 3.59
CA ALA A 120 46.81 0.96 3.53
C ALA A 120 47.23 0.61 2.09
N ARG A 121 46.43 0.95 1.08
CA ARG A 121 46.74 0.73 -0.33
C ARG A 121 47.72 1.79 -0.85
N ASP A 122 47.54 3.04 -0.45
CA ASP A 122 48.43 4.15 -0.75
C ASP A 122 49.85 3.90 -0.21
N GLU A 123 49.97 3.40 1.03
CA GLU A 123 51.27 3.08 1.62
C GLU A 123 51.98 1.91 0.91
N LYS A 124 51.22 0.97 0.34
CA LYS A 124 51.76 -0.20 -0.37
C LYS A 124 52.29 0.18 -1.76
N ASP A 125 51.59 1.08 -2.47
CA ASP A 125 52.02 1.59 -3.77
C ASP A 125 53.21 2.57 -3.63
N THR A 126 53.28 3.31 -2.53
CA THR A 126 54.41 4.23 -2.23
C THR A 126 55.71 3.49 -1.85
N ARG A 127 55.62 2.25 -1.33
CA ARG A 127 56.77 1.40 -0.96
C ARG A 127 57.32 0.56 -2.12
N MET A 128 56.68 0.56 -3.30
CA MET A 128 57.13 -0.18 -4.49
C MET A 128 57.83 0.70 -5.55
N LEU A 129 58.11 1.97 -5.23
CA LEU A 129 58.98 2.87 -5.99
C LEU A 129 60.29 3.10 -5.22
#